data_AF-A0A327NYY4-F1
#
_entry.id   AF-A0A327NYY4-F1
#
_cell.length_a   1.000
_cell.length_b   1.000
_cell.length_c   1.000
_cell.angle_alpha   90.00
_cell.angle_beta   90.00
_cell.angle_gamma   90.00
#
_symmetry.space_group_name_H-M   'P 1'
#
loop_
_entity.id
_entity.type
_entity.pdbx_description
1 polymer ?
#
loop_
_entity_poly.entity_id
_entity_poly.type
_entity_poly.pdbx_seq_one_letter_code
_entity_poly.pdbx_strand_id
1 'polypeptide(L)'
;MSITYKWLFNVLLMHLVVISSLMAQQTADIRQVRWGFSLKEVQQTESLKPSKVRRDKIVYAHIPLANRTVGLEYEFNGDSLLSASYYYYTTASITQAEVMSTSTELEGLLSEKYGPGKVVQVGELRTVNWLTPRTQIRLALGNINRGWSLEITYLCRICSGTPQIGTLSKNNWKALKDIKNL
;
A
#
# COMPACT_ATOMS: atom_id res chain seq x y z
N MET A 1 29.51 18.08 -48.63
CA MET A 1 29.17 16.91 -47.79
C MET A 1 27.68 16.99 -47.48
N SER A 2 26.82 16.34 -48.27
CA SER A 2 25.36 16.45 -48.11
C SER A 2 24.87 15.45 -47.07
N ILE A 3 24.52 15.94 -45.89
CA ILE A 3 23.75 15.15 -44.91
C ILE A 3 22.40 14.88 -45.58
N THR A 4 22.09 13.61 -45.83
CA THR A 4 20.83 13.23 -46.46
C THR A 4 19.72 13.25 -45.41
N TYR A 5 18.57 13.85 -45.72
CA TYR A 5 17.40 13.91 -44.83
C TYR A 5 16.98 12.54 -44.24
N LYS A 6 17.31 11.45 -44.95
CA LYS A 6 17.12 10.07 -44.47
C LYS A 6 17.91 9.74 -43.20
N TRP A 7 19.11 10.28 -43.04
CA TRP A 7 19.93 10.04 -41.85
C TRP A 7 19.33 10.74 -40.63
N LEU A 8 18.92 12.00 -40.78
CA LEU A 8 18.25 12.76 -39.71
C LEU A 8 16.94 12.10 -39.26
N PHE A 9 16.14 11.59 -40.20
CA PHE A 9 14.91 10.87 -39.88
C PHE A 9 15.16 9.59 -39.07
N ASN A 10 16.19 8.80 -39.44
CA ASN A 10 16.53 7.57 -38.70
C ASN A 10 17.07 7.89 -37.29
N VAL A 11 17.86 8.94 -37.13
CA VAL A 11 18.35 9.38 -35.80
C VAL A 11 17.18 9.83 -34.92
N LEU A 12 16.21 10.55 -35.47
CA LEU A 12 15.00 10.97 -34.75
C LEU A 12 14.16 9.76 -34.33
N LEU A 13 13.98 8.77 -35.22
CA LEU A 13 13.23 7.55 -34.92
C LEU A 13 13.90 6.75 -33.79
N MET A 14 15.23 6.67 -33.82
CA MET A 14 16.00 6.01 -32.76
C MET A 14 15.85 6.73 -31.41
N HIS A 15 15.86 8.07 -31.39
CA HIS A 15 15.62 8.84 -30.18
C HIS A 15 14.20 8.63 -29.63
N LEU A 16 13.18 8.58 -30.50
CA LEU A 16 11.79 8.33 -30.09
C LEU A 16 11.61 6.95 -29.43
N VAL A 17 12.30 5.92 -29.91
CA VAL A 17 12.26 4.56 -29.33
C VAL A 17 12.96 4.51 -27.97
N VAL A 18 14.07 5.23 -27.81
CA VAL A 18 14.78 5.29 -26.52
C VAL A 18 13.97 6.05 -25.47
N ILE A 19 13.33 7.16 -25.85
CA ILE A 19 12.52 7.99 -24.94
C ILE A 19 11.26 7.24 -24.47
N SER A 20 10.59 6.51 -25.36
CA SER A 20 9.40 5.71 -24.98
C SER A 20 9.75 4.57 -24.02
N SER A 21 10.93 3.97 -24.18
CA SER A 21 11.42 2.90 -23.30
C SER A 21 11.73 3.40 -21.88
N LEU A 22 12.20 4.65 -21.74
CA LEU A 22 12.45 5.28 -20.44
C LEU A 22 11.16 5.67 -19.71
N MET A 23 10.10 6.05 -20.44
CA MET A 23 8.80 6.38 -19.85
C MET A 23 7.97 5.14 -19.46
N ALA A 24 8.23 3.99 -20.10
CA ALA A 24 7.70 2.70 -19.67
C ALA A 24 8.29 2.22 -18.34
N GLN A 25 9.35 2.89 -17.84
CA GLN A 25 9.96 2.59 -16.56
C GLN A 25 9.11 3.11 -15.40
N GLN A 26 8.15 2.25 -15.05
CA GLN A 26 7.61 1.99 -13.72
C GLN A 26 6.47 2.92 -13.27
N THR A 27 5.25 2.56 -13.67
CA THR A 27 4.03 2.97 -12.99
C THR A 27 4.17 2.68 -11.49
N ALA A 28 3.88 3.66 -10.63
CA ALA A 28 3.88 3.46 -9.19
C ALA A 28 2.89 2.36 -8.79
N ASP A 29 3.28 1.51 -7.84
CA ASP A 29 2.41 0.42 -7.36
C ASP A 29 1.33 0.99 -6.42
N ILE A 30 1.69 1.99 -5.61
CA ILE A 30 0.79 2.67 -4.67
C ILE A 30 1.18 4.14 -4.59
N ARG A 31 0.24 5.05 -4.93
CA ARG A 31 0.50 6.49 -4.99
C ARG A 31 1.72 6.79 -5.88
N GLN A 32 2.85 7.14 -5.27
CA GLN A 32 4.13 7.42 -5.92
C GLN A 32 5.21 6.39 -5.57
N VAL A 33 4.89 5.44 -4.69
CA VAL A 33 5.80 4.43 -4.15
C VAL A 33 5.71 3.14 -4.94
N ARG A 34 6.84 2.41 -5.02
CA ARG A 34 6.95 1.11 -5.70
C ARG A 34 7.33 0.02 -4.72
N TRP A 35 6.95 -1.21 -5.06
CA TRP A 35 7.38 -2.38 -4.33
C TRP A 35 8.90 -2.56 -4.39
N GLY A 36 9.48 -2.97 -3.26
CA GLY A 36 10.92 -3.09 -3.10
C GLY A 36 11.63 -1.83 -2.64
N PHE A 37 10.95 -0.67 -2.58
CA PHE A 37 11.55 0.55 -2.02
C PHE A 37 11.97 0.32 -0.58
N SER A 38 13.14 0.85 -0.24
CA SER A 38 13.64 0.95 1.12
C SER A 38 12.92 2.01 1.92
N LEU A 39 13.06 1.96 3.24
CA LEU A 39 12.53 2.96 4.18
C LEU A 39 12.91 4.38 3.74
N LYS A 40 14.17 4.58 3.36
CA LYS A 40 14.69 5.88 2.93
C LYS A 40 14.06 6.35 1.62
N GLU A 41 13.91 5.46 0.65
CA GLU A 41 13.29 5.79 -0.64
C GLU A 41 11.81 6.15 -0.48
N VAL A 42 11.07 5.44 0.38
CA VAL A 42 9.68 5.79 0.71
C VAL A 42 9.60 7.18 1.33
N GLN A 43 10.49 7.52 2.26
CA GLN A 43 10.54 8.84 2.89
C GLN A 43 10.90 9.97 1.91
N GLN A 44 11.76 9.69 0.93
CA GLN A 44 12.14 10.67 -0.10
C GLN A 44 11.04 10.87 -1.14
N THR A 45 10.23 9.85 -1.37
CA THR A 45 9.15 9.86 -2.36
C THR A 45 7.90 10.54 -1.82
N GLU A 46 7.54 10.29 -0.56
CA GLU A 46 6.38 10.93 0.06
C GLU A 46 6.68 12.41 0.40
N SER A 47 5.74 13.29 0.05
CA SER A 47 5.88 14.73 0.29
C SER A 47 5.62 15.12 1.75
N LEU A 48 4.89 14.30 2.48
CA LEU A 48 4.51 14.54 3.88
C LEU A 48 5.56 13.97 4.83
N LYS A 49 5.67 14.56 6.02
CA LYS A 49 6.54 14.01 7.07
C LYS A 49 5.86 12.84 7.78
N PRO A 50 6.57 11.75 8.06
CA PRO A 50 6.00 10.63 8.82
C PRO A 50 5.70 11.05 10.26
N SER A 51 4.57 10.59 10.79
CA SER A 51 4.21 10.77 12.20
C SER A 51 5.00 9.81 13.11
N LYS A 52 5.39 8.64 12.58
CA LYS A 52 6.20 7.66 13.30
C LYS A 52 7.07 6.87 12.34
N VAL A 53 8.31 6.61 12.76
CA VAL A 53 9.26 5.78 12.01
C VAL A 53 9.80 4.71 12.95
N ARG A 54 9.76 3.46 12.50
CA ARG A 54 10.35 2.28 13.11
C ARG A 54 11.18 1.55 12.06
N ARG A 55 11.98 0.57 12.49
CA ARG A 55 12.84 -0.21 11.59
C ARG A 55 12.04 -0.92 10.49
N ASP A 56 10.88 -1.44 10.84
CA ASP A 56 10.00 -2.30 10.02
C ASP A 56 8.77 -1.56 9.49
N LYS A 57 8.60 -0.27 9.84
CA LYS A 57 7.33 0.42 9.63
C LYS A 57 7.48 1.94 9.58
N ILE A 58 6.74 2.57 8.67
CA ILE A 58 6.55 4.03 8.64
C ILE A 58 5.06 4.32 8.72
N VAL A 59 4.68 5.28 9.56
CA VAL A 59 3.30 5.75 9.68
C VAL A 59 3.23 7.22 9.30
N TYR A 60 2.25 7.54 8.47
CA TYR A 60 1.84 8.90 8.14
C TYR A 60 0.44 9.13 8.69
N ALA A 61 0.28 10.26 9.37
CA ALA A 61 -1.02 10.76 9.76
C ALA A 61 -1.54 11.73 8.70
N HIS A 62 -2.85 11.87 8.64
CA HIS A 62 -3.54 12.88 7.84
C HIS A 62 -3.34 12.80 6.32
N ILE A 63 -3.30 11.59 5.76
CA ILE A 63 -3.23 11.40 4.31
C ILE A 63 -4.59 11.66 3.67
N PRO A 64 -4.67 12.51 2.62
CA PRO A 64 -5.91 12.66 1.86
C PRO A 64 -6.18 11.42 1.01
N LEU A 65 -7.39 10.88 1.11
CA LEU A 65 -7.90 9.77 0.30
C LEU A 65 -9.41 9.95 0.07
N ALA A 66 -9.87 10.03 -1.18
CA ALA A 66 -11.29 10.19 -1.51
C ALA A 66 -12.00 11.28 -0.67
N ASN A 67 -11.50 12.51 -0.67
CA ASN A 67 -12.08 13.64 0.11
C ASN A 67 -12.11 13.46 1.65
N ARG A 68 -11.41 12.47 2.20
CA ARG A 68 -11.26 12.31 3.65
C ARG A 68 -9.79 12.21 4.05
N THR A 69 -9.57 12.27 5.34
CA THR A 69 -8.26 12.19 5.96
C THR A 69 -8.12 10.83 6.64
N VAL A 70 -7.15 10.04 6.19
CA VAL A 70 -6.89 8.68 6.68
C VAL A 70 -5.48 8.59 7.24
N GLY A 71 -5.20 7.55 8.01
CA GLY A 71 -3.82 7.18 8.28
C GLY A 71 -3.28 6.25 7.20
N LEU A 72 -1.97 6.30 6.99
CA LEU A 72 -1.25 5.42 6.07
C LEU A 72 -0.08 4.78 6.80
N GLU A 73 0.03 3.48 6.70
CA GLU A 73 1.11 2.70 7.25
C GLU A 73 1.81 1.95 6.12
N TYR A 74 3.13 2.01 6.10
CA TYR A 74 3.97 1.18 5.26
C TYR A 74 4.69 0.16 6.13
N GLU A 75 4.70 -1.10 5.72
CA GLU A 75 5.42 -2.17 6.39
C GLU A 75 6.55 -2.70 5.49
N PHE A 76 7.68 -3.01 6.10
CA PHE A 76 8.90 -3.43 5.42
C PHE A 76 9.29 -4.84 5.87
N ASN A 77 9.72 -5.66 4.92
CA ASN A 77 10.38 -6.93 5.18
C ASN A 77 11.87 -6.76 4.92
N GLY A 78 12.66 -6.61 5.99
CA GLY A 78 14.05 -6.16 5.87
C GLY A 78 14.10 -4.74 5.31
N ASP A 79 14.84 -4.57 4.22
CA ASP A 79 15.03 -3.26 3.57
C ASP A 79 14.08 -3.01 2.40
N SER A 80 13.03 -3.82 2.25
CA SER A 80 12.11 -3.73 1.12
C SER A 80 10.66 -3.58 1.54
N LEU A 81 9.94 -2.66 0.90
CA LEU A 81 8.53 -2.42 1.13
C LEU A 81 7.69 -3.67 0.82
N LEU A 82 6.92 -4.11 1.81
CA LEU A 82 6.07 -5.30 1.74
C LEU A 82 4.59 -4.93 1.57
N SER A 83 4.10 -3.97 2.36
CA SER A 83 2.69 -3.62 2.38
C SER A 83 2.47 -2.12 2.59
N ALA A 84 1.30 -1.64 2.18
CA ALA A 84 0.79 -0.34 2.58
C ALA A 84 -0.68 -0.46 2.99
N SER A 85 -1.03 0.05 4.16
CA SER A 85 -2.37 0.00 4.72
C SER A 85 -2.90 1.40 4.98
N TYR A 86 -4.05 1.72 4.40
CA TYR A 86 -4.85 2.89 4.79
C TYR A 86 -5.85 2.47 5.84
N TYR A 87 -5.94 3.22 6.93
CA TYR A 87 -6.87 2.93 8.02
C TYR A 87 -7.78 4.13 8.30
N TYR A 88 -9.07 3.84 8.41
CA TYR A 88 -10.13 4.79 8.72
C TYR A 88 -11.06 4.17 9.76
N TYR A 89 -11.17 4.78 10.93
CA TYR A 89 -11.90 4.22 12.06
C TYR A 89 -12.81 5.25 12.70
N THR A 90 -13.83 4.76 13.40
CA THR A 90 -14.73 5.59 14.20
C THR A 90 -13.95 6.38 15.26
N THR A 91 -14.23 7.68 15.34
CA THR A 91 -13.70 8.59 16.35
C THR A 91 -14.86 9.39 16.93
N ALA A 92 -14.60 10.32 17.86
CA ALA A 92 -15.64 11.23 18.36
C ALA A 92 -16.35 12.01 17.22
N SER A 93 -15.67 12.20 16.09
CA SER A 93 -16.19 12.95 14.93
C SER A 93 -16.56 12.07 13.74
N ILE A 94 -16.36 10.75 13.82
CA ILE A 94 -16.61 9.82 12.71
C ILE A 94 -17.57 8.73 13.18
N THR A 95 -18.77 8.72 12.60
CA THR A 95 -19.86 7.81 12.93
C THR A 95 -19.72 6.46 12.19
N GLN A 96 -20.41 5.44 12.69
CA GLN A 96 -20.52 4.15 12.00
C GLN A 96 -21.08 4.29 10.58
N ALA A 97 -22.11 5.12 10.41
CA ALA A 97 -22.75 5.33 9.11
C ALA A 97 -21.76 5.89 8.08
N GLU A 98 -20.89 6.81 8.50
CA GLU A 98 -19.83 7.36 7.65
C GLU A 98 -18.78 6.32 7.29
N VAL A 99 -18.39 5.44 8.22
CA VAL A 99 -17.44 4.34 7.91
C VAL A 99 -18.05 3.36 6.91
N MET A 100 -19.34 3.03 7.05
CA MET A 100 -20.04 2.14 6.13
C MET A 100 -20.19 2.76 4.73
N SER A 101 -20.64 4.01 4.63
CA SER A 101 -20.76 4.69 3.34
C SER A 101 -19.39 4.85 2.65
N THR A 102 -18.36 5.15 3.44
CA THR A 102 -16.96 5.21 2.99
C THR A 102 -16.50 3.87 2.42
N SER A 103 -16.87 2.75 3.05
CA SER A 103 -16.55 1.42 2.53
C SER A 103 -17.18 1.17 1.16
N THR A 104 -18.44 1.52 0.98
CA THR A 104 -19.14 1.33 -0.30
C THR A 104 -18.53 2.18 -1.41
N GLU A 105 -18.18 3.43 -1.11
CA GLU A 105 -17.53 4.31 -2.09
C GLU A 105 -16.13 3.82 -2.49
N LEU A 106 -15.29 3.45 -1.51
CA LEU A 106 -13.95 2.95 -1.78
C LEU A 106 -13.99 1.61 -2.54
N GLU A 107 -14.96 0.75 -2.24
CA GLU A 107 -15.20 -0.46 -3.03
C GLU A 107 -15.57 -0.14 -4.48
N GLY A 108 -16.41 0.87 -4.71
CA GLY A 108 -16.76 1.35 -6.05
C GLY A 108 -15.53 1.82 -6.82
N LEU A 109 -14.71 2.69 -6.22
CA LEU A 109 -13.48 3.22 -6.82
C LEU A 109 -12.45 2.11 -7.11
N LEU A 110 -12.28 1.16 -6.18
CA LEU A 110 -11.39 0.01 -6.38
C LEU A 110 -11.93 -0.92 -7.47
N SER A 111 -13.25 -1.10 -7.56
CA SER A 111 -13.86 -1.95 -8.58
C SER A 111 -13.81 -1.33 -9.97
N GLU A 112 -13.95 -0.01 -10.08
CA GLU A 112 -13.74 0.71 -11.32
C GLU A 112 -12.29 0.55 -11.82
N LYS A 113 -11.32 0.63 -10.91
CA LYS A 113 -9.89 0.55 -11.25
C LYS A 113 -9.38 -0.87 -11.52
N TYR A 114 -9.84 -1.86 -10.75
CA TYR A 114 -9.29 -3.22 -10.73
C TYR A 114 -10.28 -4.30 -11.18
N GLY A 115 -11.50 -3.93 -11.55
CA GLY A 115 -12.59 -4.87 -11.86
C GLY A 115 -13.32 -5.37 -10.60
N PRO A 116 -14.31 -6.26 -10.75
CA PRO A 116 -15.09 -6.76 -9.62
C PRO A 116 -14.22 -7.52 -8.62
N GLY A 117 -14.34 -7.17 -7.33
CA GLY A 117 -13.62 -7.84 -6.25
C GLY A 117 -14.30 -9.11 -5.76
N LYS A 118 -13.53 -10.01 -5.14
CA LYS A 118 -14.05 -11.21 -4.47
C LYS A 118 -14.44 -10.88 -3.04
N VAL A 119 -15.75 -10.92 -2.75
CA VAL A 119 -16.30 -10.68 -1.42
C VAL A 119 -16.18 -11.94 -0.55
N VAL A 120 -15.71 -11.77 0.69
CA VAL A 120 -15.67 -12.80 1.73
C VAL A 120 -16.20 -12.19 3.02
N GLN A 121 -17.21 -12.81 3.63
CA GLN A 121 -17.81 -12.35 4.88
C GLN A 121 -17.66 -13.44 5.96
N VAL A 122 -17.16 -13.04 7.13
CA VAL A 122 -16.97 -13.91 8.29
C VAL A 122 -17.48 -13.16 9.53
N GLY A 123 -18.68 -13.52 10.00
CA GLY A 123 -19.36 -12.77 11.06
C GLY A 123 -19.65 -11.32 10.65
N GLU A 124 -19.20 -10.37 11.46
CA GLU A 124 -19.30 -8.92 11.18
C GLU A 124 -18.17 -8.38 10.28
N LEU A 125 -17.17 -9.20 9.97
CA LEU A 125 -16.07 -8.81 9.10
C LEU A 125 -16.46 -9.07 7.64
N ARG A 126 -16.53 -8.02 6.84
CA ARG A 126 -16.70 -8.07 5.39
C ARG A 126 -15.38 -7.67 4.73
N THR A 127 -14.88 -8.51 3.83
CA THR A 127 -13.69 -8.22 3.04
C THR A 127 -13.98 -8.31 1.55
N VAL A 128 -13.35 -7.44 0.77
CA VAL A 128 -13.37 -7.47 -0.69
C VAL A 128 -11.93 -7.53 -1.16
N ASN A 129 -11.62 -8.49 -2.03
CA ASN A 129 -10.26 -8.77 -2.46
C ASN A 129 -10.11 -8.58 -3.96
N TRP A 130 -9.08 -7.85 -4.37
CA TRP A 130 -8.65 -7.75 -5.76
C TRP A 130 -7.22 -8.29 -5.90
N LEU A 131 -6.93 -8.86 -7.06
CA LEU A 131 -5.63 -9.40 -7.38
C LEU A 131 -5.12 -8.77 -8.67
N THR A 132 -3.92 -8.22 -8.60
CA THR A 132 -3.13 -7.86 -9.78
C THR A 132 -1.93 -8.83 -9.89
N PRO A 133 -1.15 -8.77 -10.99
CA PRO A 133 0.03 -9.63 -11.13
C PRO A 133 1.03 -9.49 -9.96
N ARG A 134 1.18 -8.29 -9.40
CA ARG A 134 2.17 -7.99 -8.35
C ARG A 134 1.57 -7.69 -6.98
N THR A 135 0.29 -7.35 -6.90
CA THR A 135 -0.35 -6.82 -5.68
C THR A 135 -1.62 -7.56 -5.34
N GLN A 136 -1.79 -7.88 -4.06
CA GLN A 136 -3.07 -8.25 -3.47
C GLN A 136 -3.64 -7.01 -2.78
N ILE A 137 -4.89 -6.67 -3.09
CA ILE A 137 -5.58 -5.51 -2.52
C ILE A 137 -6.75 -6.05 -1.72
N ARG A 138 -6.89 -5.62 -0.47
CA ARG A 138 -7.96 -6.04 0.42
C ARG A 138 -8.61 -4.81 1.05
N LEU A 139 -9.91 -4.65 0.85
CA LEU A 139 -10.75 -3.73 1.61
C LEU A 139 -11.43 -4.53 2.72
N ALA A 140 -11.20 -4.19 3.98
CA ALA A 140 -11.79 -4.86 5.14
C ALA A 140 -12.64 -3.86 5.93
N LEU A 141 -13.91 -4.20 6.13
CA LEU A 141 -14.86 -3.48 6.98
C LEU A 141 -15.26 -4.39 8.13
N GLY A 142 -15.11 -3.93 9.36
CA GLY A 142 -15.54 -4.69 10.52
C GLY A 142 -15.51 -3.91 11.82
N ASN A 143 -16.13 -4.48 12.85
CA ASN A 143 -16.16 -3.96 14.21
C ASN A 143 -14.97 -4.50 15.00
N ILE A 144 -14.00 -3.64 15.32
CA ILE A 144 -12.78 -3.99 16.05
C ILE A 144 -12.74 -3.14 17.33
N ASN A 145 -12.56 -3.77 18.49
CA ASN A 145 -12.34 -3.09 19.78
C ASN A 145 -13.38 -2.01 20.11
N ARG A 146 -14.68 -2.30 19.92
CA ARG A 146 -15.83 -1.41 20.20
C ARG A 146 -16.06 -0.27 19.21
N GLY A 147 -15.50 -0.35 18.00
CA GLY A 147 -15.72 0.63 16.96
C GLY A 147 -15.67 0.03 15.56
N TRP A 148 -16.42 0.63 14.64
CA TRP A 148 -16.31 0.27 13.23
C TRP A 148 -15.01 0.80 12.65
N SER A 149 -14.36 -0.03 11.84
CA SER A 149 -13.09 0.28 11.18
C SER A 149 -13.12 -0.22 9.73
N LEU A 150 -12.43 0.52 8.89
CA LEU A 150 -12.20 0.27 7.50
C LEU A 150 -10.71 0.29 7.22
N GLU A 151 -10.20 -0.73 6.55
CA GLU A 151 -8.81 -0.83 6.16
C GLU A 151 -8.70 -1.18 4.68
N ILE A 152 -7.85 -0.46 3.93
CA ILE A 152 -7.38 -0.88 2.61
C ILE A 152 -5.94 -1.33 2.75
N THR A 153 -5.69 -2.62 2.60
CA THR A 153 -4.34 -3.19 2.57
C THR A 153 -3.93 -3.47 1.13
N TYR A 154 -2.78 -2.95 0.73
CA TYR A 154 -2.06 -3.37 -0.47
C TYR A 154 -0.86 -4.21 -0.03
N LEU A 155 -0.73 -5.42 -0.58
CA LEU A 155 0.33 -6.37 -0.23
C LEU A 155 1.10 -6.78 -1.49
N CYS A 156 2.42 -6.64 -1.48
CA CYS A 156 3.25 -7.14 -2.56
C CYS A 156 3.25 -8.68 -2.56
N ARG A 157 2.78 -9.29 -3.65
CA ARG A 157 2.70 -10.76 -3.81
C ARG A 157 4.03 -11.40 -4.18
N ILE A 158 4.92 -10.63 -4.81
CA ILE A 158 6.22 -11.12 -5.30
C ILE A 158 7.37 -10.76 -4.35
N CYS A 159 7.15 -9.86 -3.39
CA CYS A 159 8.16 -9.41 -2.43
C CYS A 159 8.21 -10.29 -1.18
N SER A 160 7.17 -11.10 -0.96
CA SER A 160 7.16 -12.18 0.00
C SER A 160 8.02 -13.34 -0.53
N GLY A 161 9.31 -13.07 -0.76
CA GLY A 161 10.32 -14.12 -0.82
C GLY A 161 10.25 -14.94 0.47
N THR A 162 10.64 -16.21 0.40
CA THR A 162 10.77 -17.08 1.58
C THR A 162 11.42 -16.28 2.71
N PRO A 163 10.78 -16.17 3.90
CA PRO A 163 11.32 -15.37 4.98
C PRO A 163 12.76 -15.80 5.20
N GLN A 164 13.72 -14.89 5.03
CA GLN A 164 15.08 -15.20 5.43
C GLN A 164 14.99 -15.52 6.91
N ILE A 165 15.28 -16.78 7.25
CA ILE A 165 15.36 -17.28 8.62
C ILE A 165 16.64 -16.67 9.22
N GLY A 166 16.67 -15.35 9.34
CA GLY A 166 17.56 -14.63 10.22
C GLY A 166 16.95 -14.81 11.60
N THR A 167 17.32 -15.93 12.25
CA THR A 167 17.19 -16.15 13.70
C THR A 167 16.04 -15.37 14.33
N LEU A 168 14.82 -15.85 14.09
CA LEU A 168 13.78 -15.71 15.10
C LEU A 168 14.38 -16.30 16.37
N SER A 169 14.94 -15.43 17.22
CA SER A 169 15.10 -15.73 18.63
C SER A 169 13.78 -16.35 19.02
N LYS A 170 13.87 -17.58 19.51
CA LYS A 170 12.80 -18.37 20.08
C LYS A 170 12.32 -17.63 21.32
N ASN A 171 11.74 -16.45 21.13
CA ASN A 171 11.10 -15.66 22.15
C ASN A 171 9.82 -16.41 22.43
N ASN A 172 9.92 -17.32 23.41
CA ASN A 172 8.79 -17.91 24.08
C ASN A 172 7.76 -16.81 24.32
N TRP A 173 6.70 -16.83 23.54
CA TRP A 173 5.55 -15.99 23.77
C TRP A 173 5.04 -16.31 25.17
N LYS A 174 5.13 -15.34 26.08
CA LYS A 174 4.52 -15.42 27.42
C LYS A 174 3.31 -14.51 27.43
N ALA A 175 2.20 -15.01 27.96
CA ALA A 175 1.02 -14.20 28.16
C ALA A 175 1.35 -13.05 29.12
N LEU A 176 0.74 -11.88 28.92
CA LEU A 176 1.01 -10.65 29.69
C LEU A 176 0.93 -10.85 31.22
N LYS A 177 0.10 -11.81 31.67
CA LYS A 177 -0.08 -12.22 33.06
C LYS A 177 1.15 -12.88 33.72
N ASP A 178 2.10 -13.37 32.91
CA ASP A 178 3.28 -14.10 33.39
C ASP A 178 4.52 -13.20 33.55
N ILE A 179 4.38 -11.90 33.29
CA ILE A 179 5.41 -10.89 33.56
C ILE A 179 5.24 -10.42 35.01
N LYS A 180 5.89 -11.11 35.95
CA LYS A 180 6.02 -10.63 37.33
C LYS A 180 7.04 -9.49 37.36
N ASN A 181 6.63 -8.37 37.97
CA ASN A 181 7.34 -7.10 38.18
C ASN A 181 7.09 -6.05 37.08
N LEU A 182 5.97 -5.34 37.25
CA LEU A 182 5.88 -3.90 37.01
C LEU A 182 6.05 -3.19 38.35
#